data_AF-A0A5B8Z5T1-F1
#
_entry.id   AF-A0A5B8Z5T1-F1
#
_cell.length_a   1.000
_cell.length_b   1.000
_cell.length_c   1.000
_cell.angle_alpha   90.00
_cell.angle_beta   90.00
_cell.angle_gamma   90.00
#
_symmetry.space_group_name_H-M   'P 1'
#
loop_
_entity.id
_entity.type
_entity.pdbx_description
1 polymer ?
#
loop_
_entity_poly.entity_id
_entity_poly.type
_entity_poly.pdbx_seq_one_letter_code
_entity_poly.pdbx_strand_id
1 'polypeptide(L)' 'MEFSLCSLDCALPVEVILDEDNGRYMIRKSDSSGEFFNTPHELIQWVNNNFSAEEFCDPSEFQSMIKKLSDYLSNPNY' A
#
# COMPACT_ATOMS: atom_id res chain seq x y z
N MET A 1 9.32 3.32 3.53
CA MET A 1 8.94 1.98 3.04
C MET A 1 8.24 2.11 1.70
N GLU A 2 8.64 1.30 0.73
CA GLU A 2 8.05 1.28 -0.61
C GLU A 2 7.74 -0.17 -0.98
N PHE A 3 6.54 -0.40 -1.52
CA PHE A 3 6.07 -1.71 -1.93
C PHE A 3 5.61 -1.66 -3.38
N SER A 4 5.89 -2.72 -4.12
CA SER A 4 5.51 -2.88 -5.52
C SER A 4 4.78 -4.22 -5.64
N LEU A 5 3.46 -4.19 -5.85
CA LEU A 5 2.64 -5.38 -5.93
C LEU A 5 2.18 -5.60 -7.37
N CYS A 6 2.29 -6.83 -7.86
CA CYS A 6 1.81 -7.18 -9.18
C CYS A 6 0.27 -7.35 -9.17
N SER A 7 -0.44 -6.50 -9.90
CA SER A 7 -1.90 -6.56 -10.03
C SER A 7 -2.30 -7.37 -11.27
N LEU A 8 -3.41 -8.09 -11.18
CA LEU A 8 -3.96 -8.89 -12.28
C LEU A 8 -4.73 -8.04 -13.31
N ASP A 9 -5.20 -6.86 -12.91
CA ASP A 9 -6.11 -6.03 -13.70
C ASP A 9 -5.39 -5.24 -14.81
N CYS A 10 -4.11 -4.90 -14.62
CA CYS A 10 -3.39 -4.05 -15.55
C CYS A 10 -1.89 -4.35 -15.65
N ALA A 11 -1.25 -3.86 -16.71
CA ALA A 11 0.16 -4.09 -16.98
C ALA A 11 1.12 -3.38 -16.00
N LEU A 12 0.61 -2.48 -15.17
CA LEU A 12 1.40 -1.69 -14.21
C LEU A 12 1.23 -2.24 -12.80
N PRO A 13 2.33 -2.37 -12.02
CA PRO A 13 2.25 -2.76 -10.63
C PRO A 13 1.61 -1.65 -9.78
N VAL A 14 0.97 -2.06 -8.68
CA VAL A 14 0.51 -1.15 -7.63
C VAL A 14 1.71 -0.77 -6.77
N GLU A 15 1.96 0.52 -6.63
CA GLU A 15 3.05 1.04 -5.80
C GLU A 15 2.47 1.67 -4.53
N VAL A 16 2.97 1.27 -3.37
CA VAL A 16 2.57 1.86 -2.08
C VAL A 16 3.80 2.45 -1.43
N ILE A 17 3.79 3.77 -1.25
CA ILE A 17 4.88 4.54 -0.68
C ILE A 17 4.43 5.09 0.67
N LEU A 18 5.14 4.68 1.71
CA LEU A 18 5.01 5.16 3.07
C LEU A 18 6.37 5.68 3.50
N ASP A 19 6.60 6.97 3.32
CA ASP A 19 7.84 7.63 3.67
C ASP A 19 7.56 8.65 4.77
N GLU A 20 7.86 8.27 6.02
CA GLU A 20 7.63 9.13 7.19
C GLU A 20 8.62 10.29 7.26
N ASP A 21 9.86 10.07 6.80
CA ASP A 21 10.95 11.02 6.88
C ASP A 21 10.68 12.26 6.02
N ASN A 22 10.10 12.06 4.83
CA ASN A 22 9.62 13.13 3.96
C ASN A 22 8.12 13.40 4.07
N GLY A 23 7.39 12.67 4.94
CA GLY A 23 5.93 12.76 5.09
C GLY A 23 5.15 12.44 3.81
N ARG A 24 5.65 11.55 2.96
CA ARG A 24 5.01 11.14 1.71
C ARG A 24 4.27 9.83 1.89
N TYR A 25 2.95 9.90 1.84
CA TYR A 25 2.07 8.74 1.83
C TYR A 25 1.30 8.75 0.53
N MET A 26 1.67 7.90 -0.42
CA MET A 26 0.97 7.81 -1.69
C MET A 26 0.80 6.37 -2.15
N ILE A 27 -0.31 6.12 -2.84
CA ILE A 27 -0.59 4.88 -3.53
C ILE A 27 -0.67 5.20 -5.00
N ARG A 28 -0.02 4.38 -5.84
CA ARG A 28 -0.18 4.40 -7.28
C ARG A 28 -0.81 3.09 -7.71
N LYS A 29 -1.91 3.18 -8.43
CA LYS A 29 -2.67 2.03 -8.90
C LYS A 29 -2.28 1.66 -10.31
N SER A 30 -2.65 0.44 -10.67
CA SER A 30 -2.57 -0.12 -12.02
C SER A 30 -3.30 0.74 -13.06
N ASP A 31 -4.40 1.40 -12.66
CA ASP A 31 -5.26 2.20 -13.55
C ASP A 31 -4.73 3.63 -13.83
N SER A 32 -3.47 3.93 -13.49
CA SER A 32 -2.84 5.27 -13.55
C SER A 32 -3.37 6.29 -12.54
N SER A 33 -4.36 5.93 -11.73
CA SER A 33 -4.79 6.75 -10.60
C SER A 33 -3.80 6.66 -9.45
N GLY A 34 -3.59 7.77 -8.75
CA GLY A 34 -2.81 7.81 -7.51
C GLY A 34 -3.55 8.57 -6.42
N GLU A 35 -3.49 8.06 -5.21
CA GLU A 35 -4.11 8.68 -4.02
C GLU A 35 -3.00 9.13 -3.08
N PHE A 36 -3.13 10.36 -2.57
CA PHE A 36 -2.21 10.92 -1.57
C PHE A 36 -2.91 10.98 -0.22
N PHE A 37 -2.18 10.64 0.83
CA PHE A 37 -2.67 10.61 2.19
C PHE A 37 -1.82 11.54 3.06
N ASN A 38 -2.42 12.07 4.12
CA ASN A 38 -1.70 12.90 5.09
C ASN A 38 -1.11 12.07 6.22
N THR A 39 -1.68 10.89 6.48
CA THR A 39 -1.25 10.00 7.55
C THR A 39 -1.10 8.55 7.07
N PRO A 40 -0.21 7.76 7.68
CA PRO A 40 -0.07 6.34 7.35
C PRO A 40 -1.35 5.57 7.66
N HIS A 41 -2.11 5.99 8.67
CA HIS A 41 -3.36 5.33 9.05
C HIS A 41 -4.42 5.42 7.95
N GLU A 42 -4.60 6.61 7.35
CA GLU A 42 -5.52 6.80 6.23
C GLU A 42 -5.12 5.96 5.03
N LEU A 43 -3.83 5.92 4.69
CA LEU A 43 -3.29 5.10 3.60
C LEU A 43 -3.66 3.62 3.81
N ILE A 44 -3.42 3.09 5.00
CA ILE A 44 -3.59 1.66 5.29
C ILE A 44 -5.07 1.26 5.30
N GLN A 45 -5.92 2.12 5.87
CA GLN A 45 -7.36 1.92 5.84
C GLN A 45 -7.89 1.97 4.40
N TRP A 46 -7.36 2.88 3.58
CA TRP A 46 -7.73 2.99 2.17
C TRP A 46 -7.30 1.76 1.37
N VAL A 47 -6.06 1.27 1.55
CA VAL A 47 -5.57 0.04 0.90
C VAL A 47 -6.48 -1.13 1.23
N ASN A 48 -6.81 -1.35 2.51
CA ASN A 48 -7.69 -2.46 2.91
C ASN A 48 -9.11 -2.35 2.32
N ASN A 49 -9.61 -1.13 2.12
CA ASN A 49 -10.98 -0.92 1.65
C ASN A 49 -11.10 -0.92 0.12
N ASN A 50 -10.02 -0.59 -0.59
CA ASN A 50 -10.01 -0.48 -2.05
C ASN A 50 -9.34 -1.68 -2.73
N PHE A 51 -8.41 -2.34 -2.06
CA PHE A 51 -7.71 -3.48 -2.61
C PHE A 51 -8.08 -4.77 -1.88
N SER A 52 -8.21 -5.83 -2.65
CA SER A 52 -8.40 -7.19 -2.13
C SER A 52 -7.28 -8.10 -2.62
N ALA A 53 -6.91 -9.10 -1.81
CA ALA A 53 -5.82 -10.01 -2.12
C ALA A 53 -6.03 -10.78 -3.44
N GLU A 54 -7.27 -10.94 -3.87
CA GLU A 54 -7.69 -11.56 -5.14
C GLU A 54 -7.38 -10.73 -6.39
N GLU A 55 -7.10 -9.43 -6.26
CA GLU A 55 -6.75 -8.55 -7.40
C GLU A 55 -5.24 -8.54 -7.72
N PHE A 56 -4.46 -9.30 -6.94
CA PHE A 56 -3.01 -9.41 -7.09
C PHE A 56 -2.63 -10.81 -7.55
N CYS A 57 -1.53 -10.89 -8.30
CA CYS A 57 -0.96 -12.18 -8.72
C CYS A 57 -0.57 -13.03 -7.51
N ASP A 58 -0.02 -12.37 -6.48
CA ASP A 58 0.44 -12.99 -5.25
C ASP A 58 -0.31 -12.42 -4.03
N PRO A 59 -1.36 -13.12 -3.54
CA PRO A 59 -2.11 -12.67 -2.36
C PRO A 59 -1.23 -12.64 -1.10
N SER A 60 -0.17 -13.44 -1.04
CA SER A 60 0.80 -13.45 0.05
C SER A 60 1.63 -12.17 0.14
N GLU A 61 1.95 -11.53 -1.01
CA GLU A 61 2.66 -10.25 -1.02
C GLU A 61 1.78 -9.13 -0.47
N PHE A 62 0.51 -9.09 -0.90
CA PHE A 62 -0.46 -8.13 -0.39
C PHE A 62 -0.66 -8.27 1.13
N GLN A 63 -0.87 -9.49 1.62
CA GLN A 63 -1.01 -9.74 3.07
C GLN A 63 0.26 -9.36 3.85
N SER A 64 1.43 -9.64 3.30
CA SER A 64 2.70 -9.27 3.94
C SER A 64 2.89 -7.76 4.01
N MET A 65 2.49 -7.04 2.95
CA MET A 65 2.48 -5.58 2.93
C MET A 65 1.53 -5.02 3.99
N ILE A 66 0.26 -5.44 4.00
CA ILE A 66 -0.74 -5.02 5.01
C ILE A 66 -0.23 -5.30 6.42
N LYS A 67 0.37 -6.46 6.65
CA LYS A 67 0.92 -6.81 7.96
C LYS A 67 2.04 -5.86 8.38
N LYS A 68 2.99 -5.54 7.50
CA LYS A 68 4.07 -4.58 7.77
C LYS A 68 3.52 -3.18 8.05
N LEU A 69 2.53 -2.77 7.26
CA LEU A 69 1.86 -1.49 7.41
C LEU A 69 1.11 -1.39 8.76
N SER A 70 0.36 -2.43 9.14
CA SER A 70 -0.33 -2.50 10.44
C SER A 70 0.65 -2.60 11.61
N ASP A 71 1.75 -3.34 11.46
CA ASP A 71 2.81 -3.41 12.47
C ASP A 71 3.45 -2.04 12.70
N TYR A 72 3.71 -1.30 11.61
CA TYR A 72 4.20 0.07 11.66
C TYR A 72 3.23 1.01 12.42
N LEU A 73 1.91 0.91 12.16
CA LEU A 73 0.91 1.68 12.92
C LEU A 73 0.89 1.32 14.41
N SER A 74 1.07 0.04 14.73
CA SER A 74 1.07 -0.44 16.11
C SER A 74 2.37 -0.09 16.85
N ASN A 75 3.49 0.08 16.14
CA ASN A 75 4.81 0.40 16.70
C ASN A 75 5.50 1.51 15.89
N PRO A 76 5.14 2.78 16.09
CA PRO A 76 5.82 3.91 15.45
C PRO A 76 7.19 4.24 16.09
N ASN A 77 7.84 3.28 16.76
CA ASN A 77 9.03 3.49 17.61
C ASN A 77 10.21 2.56 17.26
N TYR A 78 10.49 2.34 15.98
CA TYR A 78 11.72 1.67 15.53
C TYR A 78 12.48 2.47 14.49
#